data_AF-A0A1W4WK25-F1
#
_entry.id   AF-A0A1W4WK25-F1
#
_cell.length_a   1.000
_cell.length_b   1.000
_cell.length_c   1.000
_cell.angle_alpha   90.00
_cell.angle_beta   90.00
_cell.angle_gamma   90.00
#
_symmetry.space_group_name_H-M   'P 1'
#
loop_
_entity.id
_entity.type
_entity.pdbx_description
1 polymer ?
#
loop_
_entity_poly.entity_id
_entity_poly.type
_entity_poly.pdbx_seq_one_letter_code
_entity_poly.pdbx_strand_id
1 'polypeptide(L)'
;MGDELQNYKLQLQQVEAALLSDPNNKELQKLKVDLEEVIDLTLDLKNKAEEAAKQPEYHEVTNNLYEDDEVTRSLLAVEQFVAKNKNKKIWRIGDLCMAKWSDNGQYYEARIDSINPDGQAKNGS
;
A
#
# COMPACT_ATOMS: atom_id res chain seq x y z
N MET A 1 -1.38 -0.08 -21.22
CA MET A 1 -2.44 -0.50 -20.28
C MET A 1 -3.83 0.05 -20.61
N GLY A 2 -4.01 1.17 -21.33
CA GLY A 2 -5.37 1.64 -21.70
C GLY A 2 -6.02 0.83 -22.82
N ASP A 3 -5.19 0.21 -23.65
CA ASP A 3 -5.57 -0.46 -24.91
C ASP A 3 -6.18 -1.85 -24.70
N GLU A 4 -5.81 -2.54 -23.61
CA GLU A 4 -6.32 -3.86 -23.27
C GLU A 4 -7.80 -3.81 -22.86
N LEU A 5 -8.18 -2.86 -22.01
CA LEU A 5 -9.58 -2.70 -21.58
C LEU A 5 -10.52 -2.38 -22.75
N GLN A 6 -10.06 -1.54 -23.69
CA GLN A 6 -10.84 -1.22 -24.89
C GLN A 6 -10.98 -2.44 -25.81
N ASN A 7 -9.93 -3.26 -25.93
CA ASN A 7 -9.99 -4.52 -26.66
C ASN A 7 -11.00 -5.50 -26.06
N TYR A 8 -11.00 -5.69 -24.74
CA TYR A 8 -11.96 -6.58 -24.08
C TYR A 8 -13.41 -6.11 -24.25
N LYS A 9 -13.66 -4.80 -24.17
CA LYS A 9 -14.99 -4.24 -24.45
C LYS A 9 -15.43 -4.48 -25.89
N LEU A 10 -14.53 -4.34 -26.86
CA LEU A 10 -14.82 -4.62 -28.26
C LEU A 10 -15.13 -6.10 -28.49
N GLN A 11 -14.37 -7.00 -27.85
CA GLN A 11 -14.61 -8.44 -27.90
C GLN A 11 -15.96 -8.80 -27.30
N LEU A 12 -16.31 -8.22 -26.15
CA LEU A 12 -17.62 -8.41 -25.51
C LEU A 12 -18.75 -8.02 -26.46
N GLN A 13 -18.66 -6.86 -27.12
CA GLN A 13 -19.67 -6.41 -28.08
C GLN A 13 -19.83 -7.39 -29.27
N GLN A 14 -18.73 -7.96 -29.77
CA GLN A 14 -18.78 -8.96 -30.84
C GLN A 14 -19.45 -10.26 -30.37
N VAL A 15 -19.14 -10.71 -29.15
CA VAL A 15 -19.76 -11.89 -28.55
C VAL A 15 -21.25 -11.66 -28.31
N GLU A 16 -21.67 -10.48 -27.87
CA GLU A 16 -23.08 -10.13 -27.72
C GLU A 16 -23.82 -10.09 -29.05
N ALA A 17 -23.20 -9.57 -30.11
CA ALA A 17 -23.78 -9.61 -31.46
C ALA A 17 -23.95 -11.05 -31.97
N ALA A 18 -22.97 -11.91 -31.69
CA ALA A 18 -23.03 -13.33 -32.03
C ALA A 18 -24.12 -14.06 -31.21
N LEU A 19 -24.26 -13.75 -29.92
CA LEU A 19 -25.34 -14.27 -29.05
C LEU A 19 -26.72 -13.79 -29.51
N LEU A 20 -26.82 -12.64 -30.14
CA LEU A 20 -28.08 -12.13 -30.70
C LEU A 20 -28.55 -12.98 -31.88
N SER A 21 -27.60 -13.55 -32.64
CA SER A 21 -27.88 -14.48 -33.74
C SER A 21 -28.07 -15.91 -33.24
N ASP A 22 -27.28 -16.33 -32.23
CA ASP A 22 -27.29 -17.69 -31.66
C ASP A 22 -27.42 -17.68 -30.12
N PRO A 23 -28.62 -17.36 -29.58
CA PRO A 23 -28.81 -17.16 -28.14
C PRO A 23 -28.65 -18.43 -27.29
N ASN A 24 -28.72 -19.62 -27.88
CA ASN A 24 -28.52 -20.90 -27.17
C ASN A 24 -27.06 -21.36 -27.12
N ASN A 25 -26.11 -20.58 -27.65
CA ASN A 25 -24.71 -20.96 -27.66
C ASN A 25 -24.07 -20.79 -26.26
N LYS A 26 -23.92 -21.91 -25.54
CA LYS A 26 -23.34 -21.96 -24.20
C LYS A 26 -21.89 -21.47 -24.14
N GLU A 27 -21.11 -21.67 -25.20
CA GLU A 27 -19.72 -21.21 -25.24
C GLU A 27 -19.64 -19.68 -25.31
N LEU A 28 -20.50 -19.06 -26.14
CA LEU A 28 -20.58 -17.60 -26.21
C LEU A 28 -21.12 -16.99 -24.91
N GLN A 29 -22.09 -17.63 -24.26
CA GLN A 29 -22.59 -17.17 -22.96
C GLN A 29 -21.49 -17.23 -21.90
N LYS A 30 -20.72 -18.32 -21.86
CA LYS A 30 -19.59 -18.48 -20.94
C LYS A 30 -18.50 -17.43 -21.22
N LEU A 31 -18.15 -17.25 -22.49
CA LEU A 31 -17.14 -16.27 -22.92
C LEU A 31 -17.56 -14.83 -22.58
N LYS A 32 -18.85 -14.49 -22.72
CA LYS A 32 -19.40 -13.21 -22.28
C LYS A 32 -19.14 -12.98 -20.79
N VAL A 33 -19.53 -13.95 -19.95
CA VAL A 33 -19.36 -13.85 -18.49
C VAL A 33 -17.87 -13.74 -18.12
N ASP A 34 -17.03 -14.58 -18.69
CA ASP A 34 -15.58 -14.56 -18.46
C ASP A 34 -14.97 -13.18 -18.86
N LEU A 35 -15.43 -12.58 -19.97
CA LEU A 35 -14.98 -11.25 -20.41
C LEU A 35 -15.46 -10.11 -19.50
N GLU A 36 -16.71 -10.16 -19.02
CA GLU A 36 -17.23 -9.16 -18.08
C GLU A 36 -16.45 -9.16 -16.76
N GLU A 37 -16.11 -10.33 -16.22
CA GLU A 37 -15.30 -10.43 -14.99
C GLU A 37 -13.92 -9.82 -15.17
N VAL A 38 -13.25 -10.07 -16.30
CA VAL A 38 -11.92 -9.50 -16.57
C VAL A 38 -11.99 -7.98 -16.70
N ILE A 39 -13.03 -7.45 -17.36
CA ILE A 39 -13.25 -6.01 -17.51
C ILE A 39 -13.48 -5.36 -16.15
N ASP A 40 -14.30 -5.97 -15.29
CA ASP A 40 -14.60 -5.48 -13.95
C ASP A 40 -13.35 -5.44 -13.06
N LEU A 41 -12.60 -6.55 -12.99
CA LEU A 41 -11.34 -6.61 -12.24
C LEU A 41 -10.34 -5.57 -12.73
N THR A 42 -10.25 -5.36 -14.04
CA THR A 42 -9.37 -4.34 -14.62
C THR A 42 -9.83 -2.92 -14.26
N LEU A 43 -11.14 -2.67 -14.19
CA LEU A 43 -11.70 -1.40 -13.75
C LEU A 43 -11.47 -1.16 -12.25
N ASP A 44 -11.63 -2.16 -11.39
CA ASP A 44 -11.33 -2.07 -9.96
C ASP A 44 -9.85 -1.73 -9.73
N LEU A 45 -8.94 -2.44 -10.39
CA LEU A 45 -7.51 -2.17 -10.31
C LEU A 45 -7.16 -0.77 -10.81
N LYS A 46 -7.81 -0.31 -11.89
CA LYS A 46 -7.59 1.03 -12.43
C LYS A 46 -8.15 2.11 -11.51
N ASN A 47 -9.33 1.91 -10.91
CA ASN A 47 -9.90 2.81 -9.93
C ASN A 47 -9.03 2.89 -8.68
N LYS A 48 -8.59 1.76 -8.12
CA LYS A 48 -7.66 1.75 -6.98
C LYS A 48 -6.33 2.43 -7.28
N ALA A 49 -5.80 2.25 -8.50
CA ALA A 49 -4.61 2.96 -8.94
C ALA A 49 -4.85 4.47 -9.06
N GLU A 50 -6.03 4.88 -9.54
CA GLU A 50 -6.41 6.30 -9.65
C GLU A 50 -6.71 6.92 -8.28
N GLU A 51 -7.29 6.17 -7.34
CA GLU A 51 -7.56 6.59 -5.96
C GLU A 51 -6.25 6.73 -5.16
N ALA A 52 -5.28 5.85 -5.39
CA ALA A 52 -3.92 6.00 -4.87
C ALA A 52 -3.20 7.22 -5.48
N ALA A 53 -3.54 7.61 -6.71
CA ALA A 53 -2.99 8.80 -7.37
C ALA A 53 -3.74 10.10 -7.03
N LYS A 54 -5.00 10.01 -6.59
CA LYS A 54 -5.84 11.11 -6.09
C LYS A 54 -5.74 11.32 -4.58
N GLN A 55 -4.66 10.86 -3.95
CA GLN A 55 -4.35 11.37 -2.62
C GLN A 55 -4.24 12.90 -2.72
N PRO A 56 -5.01 13.66 -1.94
CA PRO A 56 -4.87 15.09 -1.90
C PRO A 56 -3.45 15.40 -1.42
N GLU A 57 -2.72 16.11 -2.26
CA GLU A 57 -1.69 17.05 -1.83
C GLU A 57 -2.16 17.73 -0.53
N TYR A 58 -1.31 17.64 0.49
CA TYR A 58 -1.44 18.27 1.80
C TYR A 58 -2.02 19.69 1.65
N HIS A 59 -3.32 19.86 1.89
CA HIS A 59 -3.93 21.16 2.12
C HIS A 59 -4.38 21.21 3.57
N GLU A 60 -3.44 21.73 4.37
CA GLU A 60 -3.65 22.63 5.50
C GLU A 60 -5.12 22.88 5.87
N VAL A 61 -5.63 22.14 6.87
CA VAL A 61 -6.84 22.56 7.58
C VAL A 61 -6.42 23.58 8.62
N THR A 62 -6.46 24.85 8.24
CA THR A 62 -6.34 25.96 9.20
C THR A 62 -7.67 26.14 9.95
N ASN A 63 -7.56 26.01 11.28
CA ASN A 63 -8.37 26.59 12.35
C ASN A 63 -9.76 25.97 12.63
N ASN A 64 -9.86 25.07 13.64
CA ASN A 64 -10.10 25.35 15.09
C ASN A 64 -11.61 25.30 15.41
N LEU A 65 -12.17 24.52 16.35
CA LEU A 65 -11.70 23.95 17.62
C LEU A 65 -12.48 22.67 17.97
N TYR A 66 -11.78 21.61 18.36
CA TYR A 66 -11.94 20.98 19.68
C TYR A 66 -10.58 20.41 20.05
N GLU A 67 -9.95 21.11 20.99
CA GLU A 67 -8.67 20.80 21.61
C GLU A 67 -8.75 19.51 22.44
N ASP A 68 -7.58 18.90 22.63
CA ASP A 68 -7.26 17.94 23.69
C ASP A 68 -7.52 16.45 23.42
N ASP A 69 -7.14 15.95 22.24
CA ASP A 69 -6.82 14.52 22.16
C ASP A 69 -5.35 14.31 22.52
N GLU A 70 -5.10 13.69 23.67
CA GLU A 70 -3.80 13.33 24.26
C GLU A 70 -2.84 12.70 23.23
N VAL A 71 -3.40 12.04 22.23
CA VAL A 71 -2.69 11.43 21.10
C VAL A 71 -1.92 12.48 20.29
N THR A 72 -2.53 13.62 19.99
CA THR A 72 -1.89 14.69 19.19
C THR A 72 -0.74 15.33 19.96
N ARG A 73 -0.94 15.55 21.27
CA ARG A 73 0.09 16.08 22.15
C ARG A 73 1.26 15.10 22.32
N SER A 74 0.96 13.80 22.41
CA SER A 74 1.95 12.73 22.49
C SER A 74 2.77 12.62 21.21
N LEU A 75 2.14 12.69 20.04
CA LEU A 75 2.83 12.60 18.75
C LEU A 75 3.78 13.81 18.55
N LEU A 76 3.30 15.02 18.84
CA LEU A 76 4.10 16.23 18.72
C LEU A 76 5.26 16.26 19.74
N ALA A 77 5.05 15.75 20.96
CA ALA A 77 6.10 15.61 21.97
C ALA A 77 7.16 14.58 21.54
N VAL A 78 6.75 13.47 20.91
CA VAL A 78 7.65 12.46 20.33
C VAL A 78 8.46 13.06 19.19
N GLU A 79 7.84 13.81 18.28
CA GLU A 79 8.54 14.47 17.17
C GLU A 79 9.57 15.49 17.66
N GLN A 80 9.21 16.32 18.64
CA GLN A 80 10.13 17.29 19.23
C GLN A 80 11.30 16.62 19.98
N PHE A 81 11.04 15.50 20.66
CA PHE A 81 12.09 14.71 21.32
C PHE A 81 13.06 14.09 20.30
N VAL A 82 12.52 13.50 19.22
CA VAL A 82 13.31 12.93 18.12
C VAL A 82 14.11 14.00 17.38
N ALA A 83 13.52 15.17 17.11
CA ALA A 83 14.20 16.28 16.44
C ALA A 83 15.36 16.86 17.28
N LYS A 84 15.16 17.02 18.60
CA LYS A 84 16.22 17.45 19.53
C LYS A 84 17.34 16.43 19.67
N ASN A 85 17.03 15.15 19.48
CA ASN A 85 17.99 14.05 19.52
C ASN A 85 18.44 13.57 18.13
N LYS A 86 18.37 14.40 17.08
CA LYS A 86 18.85 14.03 15.71
C LYS A 86 20.28 13.48 15.65
N ASN A 87 21.13 13.78 16.63
CA ASN A 87 22.49 13.23 16.76
C ASN A 87 22.59 11.94 17.60
N LYS A 88 21.51 11.49 18.23
CA LYS A 88 21.41 10.21 18.93
C LYS A 88 20.39 9.37 18.18
N LYS A 89 20.84 8.34 17.45
CA LYS A 89 19.93 7.33 16.89
C LYS A 89 19.14 6.70 18.04
N ILE A 90 17.94 7.22 18.29
CA ILE A 90 16.98 6.61 19.21
C ILE A 90 16.40 5.43 18.46
N TRP A 91 16.87 4.24 18.80
CA TRP A 91 16.33 2.99 18.27
C TRP A 91 14.96 2.71 18.88
N ARG A 92 14.07 2.06 18.14
CA ARG A 92 12.79 1.51 18.65
C ARG A 92 12.68 0.02 18.39
N ILE A 93 11.94 -0.68 19.24
CA ILE A 93 11.62 -2.10 19.01
C ILE A 93 10.83 -2.18 17.71
N GLY A 94 11.32 -3.00 16.79
CA GLY A 94 10.78 -3.15 15.47
C GLY A 94 11.46 -2.32 14.37
N ASP A 95 12.37 -1.40 14.70
CA ASP A 95 13.16 -0.68 13.71
C ASP A 95 14.16 -1.62 13.01
N LEU A 96 14.49 -1.30 11.76
CA LEU A 96 15.50 -2.02 10.99
C LEU A 96 16.89 -1.47 11.29
N CYS A 97 17.84 -2.36 11.55
CA CYS A 97 19.24 -2.05 11.78
C CYS A 97 20.16 -3.01 11.01
N MET A 98 21.41 -2.61 10.79
CA MET A 98 22.44 -3.49 10.22
C MET A 98 23.17 -4.20 11.36
N ALA A 99 22.98 -5.51 11.46
CA ALA A 99 23.64 -6.33 12.45
C ALA A 99 24.76 -7.16 11.84
N LYS A 100 25.87 -7.28 12.56
CA LYS A 100 26.99 -8.10 12.13
C LYS A 100 26.69 -9.57 12.42
N TRP A 101 26.68 -10.40 11.39
CA TRP A 101 26.52 -11.84 11.55
C TRP A 101 27.83 -12.48 12.01
N SER A 102 27.74 -13.34 13.03
CA SER A 102 28.92 -13.87 13.73
C SER A 102 29.74 -14.87 12.88
N ASP A 103 29.12 -15.50 11.89
CA ASP A 103 29.73 -16.55 11.06
C ASP A 103 30.71 -15.99 10.02
N ASN A 104 30.30 -14.92 9.32
CA ASN A 104 31.08 -14.35 8.23
C ASN A 104 31.52 -12.89 8.46
N GLY A 105 31.12 -12.29 9.58
CA GLY A 105 31.43 -10.90 9.93
C GLY A 105 30.79 -9.86 9.00
N GLN A 106 29.86 -10.25 8.14
CA GLN A 106 29.13 -9.35 7.25
C GLN A 106 27.91 -8.76 7.97
N TYR A 107 27.46 -7.59 7.50
CA TYR A 107 26.31 -6.91 8.07
C TYR A 107 25.05 -7.24 7.26
N TYR A 108 23.99 -7.69 7.94
CA TYR A 108 22.70 -7.97 7.35
C TYR A 108 21.62 -7.10 7.99
N GLU A 109 20.55 -6.85 7.24
CA GLU A 109 19.37 -6.19 7.77
C GLU A 109 18.72 -7.09 8.82
N ALA A 110 18.55 -6.56 10.02
CA ALA A 110 17.93 -7.22 11.15
C ALA A 110 16.94 -6.27 11.81
N ARG A 111 15.94 -6.83 12.50
CA ARG A 111 14.96 -6.06 13.24
C ARG A 111 15.35 -5.99 14.71
N ILE A 112 15.18 -4.82 15.32
CA ILE A 112 15.43 -4.63 16.75
C ILE A 112 14.34 -5.36 17.52
N ASP A 113 14.74 -6.38 18.28
CA ASP A 113 13.83 -7.17 19.09
C ASP A 113 13.65 -6.53 20.47
N SER A 114 14.73 -5.99 21.03
CA SER A 114 14.75 -5.45 22.39
C SER A 114 15.74 -4.30 22.53
N ILE A 115 15.42 -3.31 23.36
CA ILE A 115 16.31 -2.16 23.65
C ILE A 115 16.64 -2.14 25.12
N ASN A 116 17.94 -2.09 25.43
CA ASN A 116 18.41 -1.98 26.79
C ASN A 116 18.19 -0.54 27.31
N PRO A 117 18.03 -0.33 28.63
CA PRO A 117 17.87 0.99 29.22
C PRO A 117 19.07 1.94 28.98
N ASP A 118 20.22 1.39 28.59
CA ASP A 118 21.42 2.13 28.16
C ASP A 118 21.31 2.70 26.72
N GLY A 119 20.24 2.38 25.99
CA GLY A 119 20.03 2.80 24.59
C GLY A 119 20.66 1.90 23.54
N GLN A 120 21.29 0.79 23.96
CA GLN A 120 21.80 -0.23 23.05
C GLN A 120 20.67 -1.15 22.57
N ALA A 121 20.45 -1.17 21.26
CA ALA A 121 19.50 -2.05 20.60
C ALA A 121 20.11 -3.45 20.40
N LYS A 122 19.35 -4.50 20.72
CA LYS A 122 19.67 -5.90 20.44
C LYS A 122 18.76 -6.40 19.33
N ASN A 123 19.38 -6.99 18.32
CA ASN A 123 18.69 -7.74 17.28
C ASN A 123 18.79 -9.24 17.60
N GLY A 124 17.73 -10.00 17.34
CA GLY A 124 17.81 -11.46 17.33
C GLY A 124 18.70 -11.88 16.16
N SER A 125 19.75 -12.65 16.43
CA SER A 125 20.60 -13.33 15.43
C SER A 125 20.46 -14.83 15.61
#